data_AF-A0A1R3UNL6-F1
#
_entry.id   AF-A0A1R3UNL6-F1
#
_cell.length_a   1.000
_cell.length_b   1.000
_cell.length_c   1.000
_cell.angle_alpha   90.00
_cell.angle_beta   90.00
_cell.angle_gamma   90.00
#
_symmetry.space_group_name_H-M   'P 1'
#
loop_
_entity.id
_entity.type
_entity.pdbx_description
1 polymer ?
#
loop_
_entity_poly.entity_id
_entity_poly.type
_entity_poly.pdbx_seq_one_letter_code
_entity_poly.pdbx_strand_id
1 'polypeptide(L)'
;MTHATDALADRLTRLLNECDLPVDPVTRLISADAVFGRLDILLRSGDTLPAPWGIRLGGGGVECMEVTEHYDALSEALREIGGDDACWRALRRARDRWGLLRNAITGGAPLPEPWERG
;
A
#
# COMPACT_ATOMS: atom_id res chain seq x y z
N MET A 1 -14.99 -15.40 -5.83
CA MET A 1 -13.93 -15.01 -6.78
C MET A 1 -13.09 -13.98 -6.06
N THR A 2 -11.81 -14.26 -5.82
CA THR A 2 -10.89 -13.28 -5.23
C THR A 2 -10.54 -12.28 -6.32
N HIS A 3 -10.82 -10.99 -6.10
CA HIS A 3 -10.56 -9.97 -7.12
C HIS A 3 -9.03 -9.78 -7.26
N ALA A 4 -8.56 -9.33 -8.42
CA ALA A 4 -7.13 -9.16 -8.67
C ALA A 4 -6.48 -8.19 -7.67
N THR A 5 -7.23 -7.15 -7.26
CA THR A 5 -6.85 -6.16 -6.26
C THR A 5 -6.70 -6.77 -4.86
N ASP A 6 -7.57 -7.71 -4.45
CA ASP A 6 -7.44 -8.46 -3.19
C ASP A 6 -6.12 -9.20 -3.10
N ALA A 7 -5.80 -9.96 -4.15
CA ALA A 7 -4.60 -10.79 -4.19
C ALA A 7 -3.33 -9.93 -4.15
N LEU A 8 -3.34 -8.76 -4.80
CA LEU A 8 -2.23 -7.82 -4.78
C LEU A 8 -2.09 -7.14 -3.42
N ALA A 9 -3.18 -6.71 -2.79
CA ALA A 9 -3.15 -6.08 -1.47
C ALA A 9 -2.68 -7.06 -0.37
N ASP A 10 -3.11 -8.32 -0.42
CA ASP A 10 -2.63 -9.37 0.50
C ASP A 10 -1.14 -9.67 0.24
N ARG A 11 -0.75 -9.83 -1.04
CA ARG A 11 0.66 -10.07 -1.40
C ARG A 11 1.57 -8.94 -0.94
N LEU A 12 1.19 -7.68 -1.13
CA LEU A 12 1.95 -6.53 -0.65
C LEU A 12 2.05 -6.54 0.88
N THR A 13 0.95 -6.87 1.56
CA THR A 13 0.92 -6.99 3.02
C THR A 13 1.91 -8.05 3.52
N ARG A 14 1.96 -9.23 2.90
CA ARG A 14 2.92 -10.27 3.26
C ARG A 14 4.35 -9.85 2.97
N LEU A 15 4.59 -9.24 1.81
CA LEU A 15 5.91 -8.70 1.45
C LEU A 15 6.40 -7.66 2.47
N LEU A 16 5.52 -6.82 3.02
CA LEU A 16 5.92 -5.82 4.00
C LEU A 16 6.00 -6.34 5.45
N ASN A 17 5.29 -7.42 5.79
CA ASN A 17 5.25 -7.94 7.17
C ASN A 17 6.21 -9.10 7.44
N GLU A 18 6.50 -9.97 6.46
CA GLU A 18 7.37 -11.15 6.65
C GLU A 18 8.86 -10.76 6.51
N CYS A 19 9.34 -9.86 7.37
CA CYS A 19 10.74 -9.43 7.40
C CYS A 19 11.72 -10.51 7.90
N ASP A 20 11.21 -11.64 8.43
CA ASP A 20 12.03 -12.71 9.02
C ASP A 20 12.46 -13.79 8.02
N LEU A 21 12.05 -13.68 6.75
CA LEU A 21 12.52 -14.59 5.70
C LEU A 21 13.91 -14.15 5.19
N PRO A 22 14.83 -15.09 4.88
CA PRO A 22 16.19 -14.80 4.42
C PRO A 22 16.22 -14.33 2.95
N VAL A 23 15.29 -13.45 2.58
CA VAL A 23 15.23 -12.83 1.26
C VAL A 23 16.02 -11.54 1.31
N ASP A 24 16.89 -11.35 0.32
CA ASP A 24 17.64 -10.14 0.07
C ASP A 24 16.71 -8.88 0.12
N PRO A 25 17.02 -7.88 0.96
CA PRO A 25 16.15 -6.73 1.19
C PRO A 25 15.93 -5.89 -0.07
N VAL A 26 16.90 -5.85 -0.97
CA VAL A 26 16.79 -5.16 -2.27
C VAL A 26 15.73 -5.85 -3.14
N THR A 27 15.85 -7.17 -3.32
CA THR A 27 14.90 -7.99 -4.09
C THR A 27 13.48 -7.88 -3.52
N ARG A 28 13.37 -7.82 -2.20
CA ARG A 28 12.09 -7.66 -1.51
C ARG A 28 11.46 -6.29 -1.76
N LEU A 29 12.26 -5.22 -1.71
CA LEU A 29 11.80 -3.86 -1.99
C LEU A 29 11.34 -3.72 -3.46
N ILE A 30 12.12 -4.25 -4.41
CA ILE A 30 11.74 -4.30 -5.83
C ILE A 30 10.41 -5.06 -6.02
N SER A 31 10.26 -6.20 -5.33
CA SER A 31 9.03 -6.99 -5.40
C SER A 31 7.83 -6.24 -4.81
N ALA A 32 8.01 -5.52 -3.70
CA ALA A 32 6.97 -4.73 -3.08
C ALA A 32 6.56 -3.54 -3.98
N ASP A 33 7.52 -2.82 -4.56
CA ASP A 33 7.27 -1.74 -5.52
C ASP A 33 6.50 -2.25 -6.75
N ALA A 34 6.90 -3.38 -7.33
CA ALA A 34 6.21 -3.96 -8.48
C ALA A 34 4.76 -4.38 -8.16
N VAL A 35 4.51 -4.96 -6.98
CA VAL A 35 3.16 -5.34 -6.55
C VAL A 35 2.31 -4.10 -6.27
N PHE A 36 2.87 -3.10 -5.59
CA PHE A 36 2.18 -1.84 -5.33
C PHE A 36 1.86 -1.10 -6.62
N GLY A 37 2.81 -0.97 -7.55
CA GLY A 37 2.58 -0.33 -8.85
C GLY A 37 1.48 -1.01 -9.65
N ARG A 38 1.38 -2.35 -9.61
CA ARG A 38 0.28 -3.06 -10.28
C ARG A 38 -1.07 -2.82 -9.59
N LEU A 39 -1.10 -2.81 -8.27
CA LEU A 39 -2.32 -2.48 -7.51
C LEU A 39 -2.76 -1.04 -7.81
N ASP A 40 -1.82 -0.10 -7.75
CA ASP A 40 -2.02 1.32 -8.02
C ASP A 40 -2.62 1.56 -9.41
N ILE A 41 -2.08 0.92 -10.45
CA ILE A 41 -2.63 1.02 -11.81
C ILE A 41 -4.08 0.53 -11.88
N LEU A 42 -4.41 -0.60 -11.24
CA LEU A 42 -5.77 -1.14 -11.23
C LEU A 42 -6.74 -0.20 -10.51
N LEU A 43 -6.36 0.30 -9.33
CA LEU A 43 -7.19 1.21 -8.54
C LEU A 43 -7.40 2.56 -9.24
N ARG A 44 -6.34 3.12 -9.86
CA ARG A 44 -6.44 4.33 -10.69
C ARG A 44 -7.31 4.15 -11.94
N SER A 45 -7.50 2.92 -12.39
CA SER A 45 -8.34 2.59 -13.56
C SER A 45 -9.80 2.33 -13.19
N GLY A 46 -10.19 2.54 -11.92
CA GLY A 46 -11.55 2.31 -11.44
C GLY A 46 -11.88 0.83 -11.18
N ASP A 47 -10.87 -0.05 -11.06
CA ASP A 47 -11.12 -1.44 -10.68
C ASP A 47 -11.65 -1.51 -9.24
N THR A 48 -12.32 -2.61 -8.94
CA THR A 48 -12.88 -2.94 -7.64
C THR A 48 -11.85 -2.83 -6.52
N LEU A 49 -12.19 -2.05 -5.48
CA LEU A 49 -11.41 -2.02 -4.26
C LEU A 49 -11.29 -3.43 -3.67
N PRO A 50 -10.16 -3.75 -3.02
CA PRO A 50 -10.05 -4.96 -2.24
C PRO A 50 -11.24 -5.11 -1.29
N ALA A 51 -11.86 -6.28 -1.23
CA ALA A 51 -12.98 -6.60 -0.36
C ALA A 51 -12.73 -6.23 1.12
N PRO A 52 -11.51 -6.40 1.69
CA PRO A 52 -11.22 -5.94 3.06
C PRO A 52 -11.31 -4.41 3.23
N TRP A 53 -11.27 -3.65 2.14
CA TRP A 53 -11.38 -2.20 2.10
C TRP A 53 -12.81 -1.74 1.75
N GLY A 54 -13.72 -2.70 1.51
CA GLY A 54 -15.12 -2.47 1.20
C GLY A 54 -15.81 -1.60 2.25
N ILE A 55 -16.39 -0.50 1.76
CA ILE A 55 -16.65 0.73 2.48
C ILE A 55 -17.85 0.63 3.45
N ARG A 56 -17.68 1.11 4.70
CA ARG A 56 -18.74 1.83 5.44
C ARG A 56 -18.66 3.29 5.05
N LEU A 57 -19.60 3.76 4.23
CA LEU A 57 -19.68 5.17 3.83
C LEU A 57 -20.16 5.93 5.06
N GLY A 58 -19.26 6.68 5.69
CA GLY A 58 -19.57 7.60 6.78
C GLY A 58 -19.09 7.13 8.16
N GLY A 59 -17.96 7.69 8.60
CA GLY A 59 -17.65 7.76 10.03
C GLY A 59 -16.18 7.55 10.38
N GLY A 60 -15.35 8.58 10.19
CA GLY A 60 -14.02 8.62 10.79
C GLY A 60 -13.28 9.87 10.33
N GLY A 61 -12.93 10.76 11.27
CA GLY A 61 -12.38 12.10 11.01
C GLY A 61 -10.94 12.14 10.50
N VAL A 62 -10.55 11.23 9.61
CA VAL A 62 -9.28 11.31 8.88
C VAL A 62 -9.53 12.07 7.59
N GLU A 63 -8.86 13.22 7.44
CA GLU A 63 -9.01 14.08 6.25
C GLU A 63 -8.37 13.42 5.01
N CYS A 64 -8.93 13.65 3.81
CA CYS A 64 -8.36 13.15 2.54
C CYS A 64 -6.86 13.43 2.41
N MET A 65 -6.42 14.57 2.94
CA MET A 65 -5.02 15.02 2.90
C MET A 65 -4.08 14.04 3.62
N GLU A 66 -4.48 13.49 4.76
CA GLU A 66 -3.67 12.53 5.53
C GLU A 66 -3.55 11.17 4.81
N VAL A 67 -4.63 10.75 4.12
CA VAL A 67 -4.64 9.51 3.33
C VAL A 67 -3.73 9.61 2.10
N THR A 68 -3.79 10.74 1.38
CA THR A 68 -2.89 11.01 0.24
C THR A 68 -1.43 11.09 0.70
N GLU A 69 -1.13 11.70 1.85
CA GLU A 69 0.22 11.72 2.41
C GLU A 69 0.76 10.32 2.73
N HIS A 70 -0.09 9.43 3.27
CA HIS A 70 0.29 8.04 3.52
C HIS A 70 0.57 7.28 2.22
N TYR A 71 -0.21 7.54 1.18
CA TYR A 71 0.02 7.01 -0.16
C TYR A 71 1.36 7.50 -0.74
N ASP A 72 1.63 8.81 -0.71
CA ASP A 72 2.84 9.39 -1.27
C ASP A 72 4.08 8.90 -0.52
N ALA A 73 4.04 8.90 0.81
CA ALA A 73 5.14 8.39 1.63
C ALA A 73 5.39 6.88 1.43
N LEU A 74 4.35 6.09 1.17
CA LEU A 74 4.49 4.68 0.79
C LEU A 74 5.17 4.54 -0.57
N SER A 75 4.69 5.27 -1.57
CA SER A 75 5.24 5.28 -2.93
C SER A 75 6.71 5.70 -2.95
N GLU A 76 7.07 6.74 -2.19
CA GLU A 76 8.45 7.18 -2.04
C GLU A 76 9.32 6.12 -1.35
N ALA A 77 8.83 5.52 -0.25
CA ALA A 77 9.57 4.50 0.46
C ALA A 77 9.85 3.25 -0.39
N LEU A 78 8.90 2.85 -1.25
CA LEU A 78 9.06 1.70 -2.15
C LEU A 78 10.08 1.97 -3.28
N ARG A 79 10.26 3.24 -3.65
CA ARG A 79 11.22 3.68 -4.68
C ARG A 79 12.60 4.00 -4.14
N GLU A 80 12.84 3.84 -2.84
CA GLU A 80 14.17 4.02 -2.25
C GLU A 80 15.16 3.05 -2.90
N ILE A 81 16.32 3.58 -3.34
CA ILE A 81 17.41 2.79 -3.91
C ILE A 81 18.63 2.97 -3.02
N GLY A 82 19.20 1.87 -2.53
CA GLY A 82 20.39 1.90 -1.70
C GLY A 82 20.91 0.50 -1.39
N GLY A 83 21.88 0.43 -0.48
CA GLY A 83 22.33 -0.85 0.07
C GLY A 83 21.34 -1.43 1.07
N ASP A 84 21.64 -2.62 1.58
CA ASP A 84 20.76 -3.43 2.44
C ASP A 84 20.13 -2.67 3.61
N ASP A 85 20.91 -1.85 4.32
CA ASP A 85 20.42 -1.05 5.45
C ASP A 85 19.38 0.00 5.03
N ALA A 86 19.57 0.62 3.86
CA ALA A 86 18.61 1.57 3.30
C ALA A 86 17.34 0.84 2.87
N CYS A 87 17.46 -0.31 2.20
CA CYS A 87 16.32 -1.14 1.81
C CYS A 87 15.53 -1.66 3.02
N TRP A 88 16.19 -2.07 4.10
CA TRP A 88 15.51 -2.46 5.34
C TRP A 88 14.77 -1.31 6.01
N ARG A 89 15.33 -0.10 5.95
CA ARG A 89 14.66 1.09 6.48
C ARG A 89 13.47 1.46 5.62
N ALA A 90 13.61 1.38 4.30
CA ALA A 90 12.56 1.59 3.32
C ALA A 90 11.40 0.61 3.51
N LEU A 91 11.68 -0.69 3.62
CA LEU A 91 10.67 -1.73 3.87
C LEU A 91 9.90 -1.48 5.18
N ARG A 92 10.59 -1.08 6.26
CA ARG A 92 9.94 -0.73 7.52
C ARG A 92 9.01 0.49 7.37
N ARG A 93 9.48 1.55 6.73
CA ARG A 93 8.65 2.74 6.45
C ARG A 93 7.45 2.40 5.56
N ALA A 94 7.67 1.63 4.50
CA ALA A 94 6.62 1.17 3.61
C ALA A 94 5.58 0.32 4.35
N ARG A 95 6.02 -0.59 5.25
CA ARG A 95 5.12 -1.35 6.12
C ARG A 95 4.24 -0.44 6.97
N ASP A 96 4.84 0.52 7.66
CA ASP A 96 4.10 1.44 8.54
C ASP A 96 3.09 2.28 7.75
N ARG A 97 3.52 2.87 6.62
CA ARG A 97 2.66 3.68 5.75
C ARG A 97 1.54 2.85 5.10
N TRP A 98 1.85 1.63 4.66
CA TRP A 98 0.84 0.70 4.14
C TRP A 98 -0.20 0.32 5.20
N GLY A 99 0.24 0.09 6.44
CA GLY A 99 -0.65 -0.17 7.56
C GLY A 99 -1.58 1.01 7.85
N LEU A 100 -1.04 2.23 7.91
CA LEU A 100 -1.82 3.45 8.13
C LEU A 100 -2.82 3.70 6.99
N LEU A 101 -2.39 3.60 5.74
CA LEU A 101 -3.24 3.76 4.56
C LEU A 101 -4.41 2.77 4.57
N ARG A 102 -4.13 1.49 4.81
CA ARG A 102 -5.17 0.46 4.91
C ARG A 102 -6.12 0.73 6.06
N ASN A 103 -5.60 1.06 7.25
CA ASN A 103 -6.44 1.33 8.40
C ASN A 103 -7.35 2.53 8.16
N ALA A 104 -6.84 3.60 7.55
CA ALA A 104 -7.64 4.76 7.17
C ALA A 104 -8.78 4.36 6.21
N ILE A 105 -8.46 3.68 5.11
CA ILE A 105 -9.46 3.27 4.11
C ILE A 105 -10.49 2.31 4.72
N THR A 106 -10.06 1.30 5.48
CA THR A 106 -10.98 0.37 6.18
C THR A 106 -11.81 1.07 7.26
N GLY A 107 -11.29 2.16 7.84
CA GLY A 107 -11.97 3.01 8.80
C GLY A 107 -13.00 3.94 8.17
N GLY A 108 -13.18 3.89 6.84
CA GLY A 108 -14.13 4.74 6.11
C GLY A 108 -13.56 6.12 5.74
N ALA A 109 -12.23 6.28 5.82
CA ALA A 109 -11.58 7.46 5.25
C ALA A 109 -11.77 7.48 3.72
N PRO A 110 -11.76 8.67 3.11
CA PRO A 110 -11.73 8.82 1.66
C PRO A 110 -10.54 8.08 1.04
N LEU A 111 -10.67 7.72 -0.24
CA LEU A 111 -9.54 7.18 -0.99
C LEU A 111 -8.50 8.29 -1.20
N PRO A 112 -7.20 7.95 -1.34
CA PRO A 112 -6.20 8.94 -1.71
C PRO A 112 -6.54 9.52 -3.09
N GLU A 113 -6.21 10.80 -3.31
CA GLU A 113 -6.55 11.55 -4.53
C GLU A 113 -6.23 10.81 -5.85
N PRO A 114 -5.13 10.05 -5.98
CA PRO A 114 -4.85 9.29 -7.20
C PRO A 114 -5.89 8.21 -7.51
N TRP A 115 -6.56 7.64 -6.50
CA TRP A 115 -7.54 6.57 -6.66
C TRP A 115 -8.98 7.08 -6.75
N GLU A 116 -9.24 8.34 -6.39
CA GLU A 116 -10.57 8.97 -6.50
C GLU A 116 -11.02 9.23 -7.96
N ARG A 117 -10.08 9.23 -8.91
CA ARG A 117 -10.33 9.57 -10.32
C ARG A 117 -10.65 8.37 -11.24
N GLY A 118 -10.71 7.15 -10.70
CA GLY A 118 -10.97 5.91 -11.43
C GLY A 118 -12.44 5.68 -11.75
#